data_AF-A0A933HP78-F1
#
_entry.id   AF-A0A933HP78-F1
#
_cell.length_a   1.000
_cell.length_b   1.000
_cell.length_c   1.000
_cell.angle_alpha   90.00
_cell.angle_beta   90.00
_cell.angle_gamma   90.00
#
_symmetry.space_group_name_H-M   'P 1'
#
loop_
_entity.id
_entity.type
_entity.pdbx_description
1 polymer ?
#
loop_
_entity_poly.entity_id
_entity_poly.type
_entity_poly.pdbx_seq_one_letter_code
_entity_poly.pdbx_strand_id
1 'polypeptide(L)'
;MSGYAGQVNDEIAIRASDDFAVMGVAVAIANESGQALEEGAATETPPNSGYWVYKATQAVPTGTAVRVTVTATDRPGHQATRQETQ
;
A
#
# COMPACT_ATOMS: atom_id res chain seq x y z
N MET A 1 8.39 2.54 -4.79
CA MET A 1 7.38 3.53 -4.39
C MET A 1 8.14 4.76 -3.90
N SER A 2 8.41 5.73 -4.77
CA SER A 2 9.19 6.93 -4.42
C SER A 2 8.29 8.00 -3.80
N GLY A 3 8.28 8.12 -2.46
CA GLY A 3 7.57 9.21 -1.78
C GLY A 3 7.29 8.99 -0.29
N TYR A 4 7.18 7.74 0.17
CA TYR A 4 6.85 7.46 1.57
C TYR A 4 8.04 7.77 2.50
N ALA A 5 7.85 8.70 3.44
CA ALA A 5 8.84 9.17 4.42
C ALA A 5 8.42 8.91 5.89
N GLY A 6 7.29 8.20 6.10
CA GLY A 6 6.76 7.89 7.42
C GLY A 6 5.97 9.02 8.08
N GLN A 7 5.48 10.01 7.33
CA GLN A 7 4.66 11.09 7.87
C GLN A 7 3.16 10.78 7.73
N VAL A 8 2.35 11.28 8.67
CA VAL A 8 0.88 11.29 8.49
C VAL A 8 0.56 12.15 7.27
N ASN A 9 -0.33 11.66 6.41
CA ASN A 9 -0.66 12.16 5.09
C ASN A 9 0.29 11.79 3.95
N ASP A 10 1.37 11.03 4.16
CA ASP A 10 2.18 10.53 3.04
C ASP A 10 1.33 9.63 2.12
N GLU A 11 1.46 9.83 0.82
CA GLU A 11 0.69 9.10 -0.20
C GLU A 11 1.54 7.98 -0.83
N ILE A 12 1.08 6.74 -0.66
CA ILE A 12 1.66 5.55 -1.28
C ILE A 12 0.87 5.29 -2.57
N ALA A 13 1.37 5.87 -3.66
CA ALA A 13 0.81 5.69 -5.00
C ALA A 13 1.13 4.28 -5.55
N ILE A 14 0.08 3.51 -5.80
CA ILE A 14 0.15 2.11 -6.24
C ILE A 14 -0.51 2.01 -7.61
N ARG A 15 0.12 1.29 -8.54
CA ARG A 15 -0.49 0.91 -9.82
C ARG A 15 -0.75 -0.59 -9.81
N ALA A 16 -2.02 -0.96 -9.89
CA ALA A 16 -2.47 -2.34 -9.95
C ALA A 16 -3.40 -2.51 -11.16
N SER A 17 -3.13 -3.53 -11.98
CA SER A 17 -3.86 -3.81 -13.21
C SER A 17 -4.03 -5.32 -13.35
N ASP A 18 -5.21 -5.72 -13.79
CA ASP A 18 -5.63 -7.11 -13.99
C ASP A 18 -6.43 -7.19 -15.30
N ASP A 19 -6.48 -8.36 -15.93
CA ASP A 19 -7.16 -8.57 -17.22
C ASP A 19 -8.70 -8.51 -17.10
N PHE A 20 -9.26 -8.69 -15.89
CA PHE A 20 -10.69 -8.66 -15.61
C PHE A 20 -11.11 -7.50 -14.70
N ALA A 21 -10.52 -7.39 -13.50
CA ALA A 21 -10.60 -6.23 -12.60
C ALA A 21 -9.78 -6.44 -11.32
N VAL A 22 -9.13 -5.39 -10.81
CA VAL A 22 -8.66 -5.34 -9.42
C VAL A 22 -9.85 -5.00 -8.51
N MET A 23 -10.23 -5.90 -7.60
CA MET A 23 -11.33 -5.70 -6.66
C MET A 23 -10.93 -4.88 -5.43
N GLY A 24 -9.64 -4.83 -5.10
CA GLY A 24 -9.15 -4.06 -3.97
C GLY A 24 -7.63 -4.10 -3.85
N VAL A 25 -7.07 -3.11 -3.17
CA VAL A 25 -5.65 -3.03 -2.82
C VAL A 25 -5.54 -2.75 -1.32
N ALA A 26 -4.91 -3.67 -0.60
CA ALA A 26 -4.57 -3.51 0.81
C ALA A 26 -3.09 -3.09 0.95
N VAL A 27 -2.81 -2.30 1.98
CA VAL A 27 -1.46 -1.86 2.35
C VAL A 27 -1.24 -2.17 3.83
N ALA A 28 -0.13 -2.82 4.14
CA ALA A 28 0.35 -3.09 5.48
C ALA A 28 1.78 -2.56 5.64
N ILE A 29 2.01 -1.77 6.69
CA ILE A 29 3.27 -1.10 6.98
C ILE A 29 3.79 -1.69 8.29
N ALA A 30 4.93 -2.38 8.25
CA ALA A 30 5.58 -2.95 9.42
C ALA A 30 6.95 -2.30 9.69
N ASN A 31 7.50 -2.48 10.89
CA ASN A 31 8.91 -2.17 11.16
C ASN A 31 9.84 -3.30 10.68
N GLU A 32 11.17 -3.12 10.80
CA GLU A 32 12.17 -4.16 10.48
C GLU A 32 11.93 -5.50 11.20
N SER A 33 11.41 -5.46 12.43
CA SER A 33 11.08 -6.64 13.24
C SER A 33 9.80 -7.36 12.80
N GLY A 34 9.11 -6.87 11.76
CA GLY A 34 7.87 -7.46 11.26
C GLY A 34 6.63 -7.14 12.08
N GLN A 35 6.73 -6.25 13.08
CA GLN A 35 5.56 -5.76 13.81
C GLN A 35 4.79 -4.77 12.93
N ALA A 36 3.50 -5.03 12.70
CA ALA A 36 2.60 -4.09 12.04
C ALA A 36 2.54 -2.76 12.81
N LEU A 37 2.72 -1.66 12.08
CA LEU A 37 2.56 -0.29 12.54
C LEU A 37 1.19 0.25 12.10
N GLU A 38 0.85 0.07 10.82
CA GLU A 38 -0.39 0.54 10.22
C GLU A 38 -0.85 -0.42 9.12
N GLU A 39 -2.16 -0.66 8.99
CA GLU A 39 -2.76 -1.42 7.91
C GLU A 39 -4.06 -0.76 7.42
N GLY A 40 -4.39 -0.87 6.13
CA GLY A 40 -5.66 -0.39 5.58
C GLY A 40 -5.84 -0.61 4.09
N ALA A 41 -6.96 -0.15 3.55
CA ALA A 41 -7.28 -0.23 2.12
C ALA A 41 -6.86 1.06 1.39
N ALA A 42 -6.24 0.91 0.22
CA ALA A 42 -6.05 2.01 -0.73
C ALA A 42 -7.37 2.35 -1.44
N THR A 43 -7.52 3.60 -1.87
CA THR A 43 -8.70 4.06 -2.65
C THR A 43 -8.32 4.25 -4.11
N GLU A 44 -9.07 3.64 -5.03
CA GLU A 44 -8.86 3.82 -6.47
C GLU A 44 -9.24 5.25 -6.89
N THR A 45 -8.27 5.98 -7.45
CA THR A 45 -8.36 7.43 -7.70
C THR A 45 -7.71 7.78 -9.05
N PRO A 46 -8.49 8.10 -10.10
CA PRO A 46 -9.96 8.00 -10.18
C PRO A 46 -10.46 6.54 -10.27
N PRO A 47 -11.75 6.27 -10.03
CA PRO A 47 -12.30 4.91 -10.11
C PRO A 47 -12.19 4.28 -11.52
N ASN A 48 -11.93 2.98 -11.57
CA ASN A 48 -11.68 2.14 -12.76
C ASN A 48 -10.45 2.54 -13.59
N SER A 49 -9.39 3.08 -12.97
CA SER A 49 -8.16 3.49 -13.66
C SER A 49 -6.92 2.66 -13.33
N GLY A 50 -7.01 1.71 -12.39
CA GLY A 50 -5.87 0.94 -11.89
C GLY A 50 -4.85 1.75 -11.08
N TYR A 51 -5.20 2.97 -10.66
CA TYR A 51 -4.38 3.82 -9.81
C TYR A 51 -5.00 3.88 -8.42
N TRP A 52 -4.27 3.40 -7.43
CA TRP A 52 -4.72 3.25 -6.05
C TRP A 52 -3.85 4.14 -5.17
N VAL A 53 -4.47 5.00 -4.37
CA VAL A 53 -3.77 5.85 -3.41
C VAL A 53 -4.09 5.33 -2.01
N TYR A 54 -3.05 4.89 -1.31
CA TYR A 54 -3.11 4.74 0.15
C TYR A 54 -2.51 5.97 0.79
N LYS A 55 -3.06 6.39 1.93
CA LYS A 55 -2.65 7.59 2.64
C LYS A 55 -2.38 7.25 4.10
N ALA A 56 -1.12 7.39 4.52
CA ALA A 56 -0.69 7.03 5.86
C ALA A 56 -1.40 7.88 6.93
N THR A 57 -1.90 7.22 7.97
CA THR A 57 -2.66 7.80 9.08
C THR A 57 -1.83 7.91 10.36
N GLN A 58 -0.72 7.17 10.45
CA GLN A 58 0.22 7.21 11.58
C GLN A 58 1.59 7.79 11.18
N ALA A 59 2.21 8.51 12.10
CA ALA A 59 3.60 8.93 11.96
C ALA A 59 4.52 7.79 12.43
N VAL A 60 5.46 7.41 11.58
CA VAL A 60 6.59 6.57 11.95
C VAL A 60 7.74 7.49 12.41
N PRO A 61 8.47 7.18 13.50
CA PRO A 61 9.61 7.99 13.92
C PRO A 61 10.69 8.07 12.83
N THR A 62 11.14 9.27 12.49
CA THR A 62 12.13 9.53 11.43
C THR A 62 13.40 8.68 11.64
N GLY A 63 13.79 7.92 10.62
CA GLY A 63 14.92 7.00 10.68
C GLY A 63 14.57 5.57 11.11
N THR A 64 13.30 5.26 11.40
CA THR A 64 12.82 3.88 11.48
C THR A 64 12.70 3.32 10.07
N ALA A 65 13.46 2.26 9.74
CA ALA A 65 13.27 1.54 8.49
C ALA A 65 11.96 0.73 8.52
N VAL A 66 11.23 0.73 7.41
CA VAL A 66 9.85 0.26 7.31
C VAL A 66 9.60 -0.61 6.09
N ARG A 67 8.72 -1.58 6.29
CA ARG A 67 8.39 -2.68 5.38
C ARG A 67 6.97 -2.49 4.86
N VAL A 68 6.85 -1.80 3.73
CA VAL A 68 5.56 -1.56 3.06
C VAL A 68 5.23 -2.79 2.21
N THR A 69 4.10 -3.43 2.52
CA THR A 69 3.59 -4.61 1.84
C THR A 69 2.24 -4.27 1.24
N VAL A 70 2.13 -4.39 -0.08
CA VAL A 70 0.94 -4.05 -0.86
C VAL A 70 0.38 -5.33 -1.48
N THR A 71 -0.87 -5.65 -1.20
CA THR A 71 -1.56 -6.81 -1.76
C THR A 71 -2.73 -6.35 -2.59
N ALA A 72 -2.65 -6.55 -3.92
CA ALA A 72 -3.77 -6.38 -4.82
C ALA A 72 -4.55 -7.69 -4.93
N THR A 73 -5.88 -7.61 -4.99
CA THR A 73 -6.79 -8.76 -5.16
C THR A 73 -7.58 -8.59 -6.45
N ASP A 74 -7.60 -9.62 -7.30
CA ASP A 74 -8.33 -9.62 -8.57
C ASP A 74 -9.80 -10.07 -8.44
N ARG A 75 -10.47 -10.23 -9.58
CA ARG A 75 -11.69 -11.03 -9.74
C ARG A 75 -11.35 -12.21 -10.67
N PRO A 76 -11.17 -13.44 -10.17
CA PRO A 76 -12.05 -14.11 -9.21
C PRO A 76 -11.62 -14.10 -7.72
N GLY A 77 -10.48 -13.52 -7.37
CA GLY A 77 -9.99 -13.43 -5.99
C GLY A 77 -8.57 -13.94 -5.76
N HIS A 78 -7.73 -14.08 -6.80
CA HIS A 78 -6.31 -14.28 -6.60
C HIS A 78 -5.67 -13.02 -6.00
N GLN A 79 -4.51 -13.18 -5.36
CA GLN A 79 -3.80 -12.10 -4.68
C GLN A 79 -2.38 -11.98 -5.19
N ALA A 80 -1.96 -10.75 -5.50
CA ALA A 80 -0.62 -10.40 -5.90
C ALA A 80 0.01 -9.44 -4.88
N THR A 81 0.99 -9.93 -4.13
CA THR A 81 1.70 -9.14 -3.11
C THR A 81 3.02 -8.60 -3.66
N ARG A 82 3.26 -7.30 -3.43
CA ARG A 82 4.55 -6.61 -3.61
C ARG A 82 5.01 -6.12 -2.24
N GLN A 83 6.31 -6.19 -1.99
CA GLN A 83 6.91 -5.65 -0.77
C GLN A 83 8.09 -4.76 -1.14
N GLU A 84 8.23 -3.65 -0.43
CA GLU A 84 9.29 -2.67 -0.58
C GLU A 84 9.76 -2.23 0.82
N THR A 85 11.04 -1.86 0.95
CA THR A 85 11.61 -1.40 2.22
C THR A 85 12.11 0.03 2.02
N GLN A 86 11.81 0.92 2.98
CA GLN A 86 12.19 2.34 3.00
C GLN A 86 12.93 2.65 4.30
#